data_AF-A0A7X6Q9E4-F1
#
_entry.id   AF-A0A7X6Q9E4-F1
#
_cell.length_a   1.000
_cell.length_b   1.000
_cell.length_c   1.000
_cell.angle_alpha   90.00
_cell.angle_beta   90.00
_cell.angle_gamma   90.00
#
_symmetry.space_group_name_H-M   'P 1'
#
loop_
_entity.id
_entity.type
_entity.pdbx_description
1 polymer ?
#
loop_
_entity_poly.entity_id
_entity_poly.type
_entity_poly.pdbx_seq_one_letter_code
_entity_poly.pdbx_strand_id
1 'polypeptide(L)' 'MDIGKAIRDLRVRAGYSQDKLVKETGISRSQLYFIESGRCVPRIETMGKIATVLNMRVSDIVIFAETYYPSQVS' A
#
# COMPACT_ATOMS: atom_id res chain seq x y z
N MET A 1 0.91 9.85 8.74
CA MET A 1 1.35 8.46 8.60
C MET A 1 1.90 8.23 7.19
N ASP A 2 2.77 7.26 6.98
CA ASP A 2 3.28 6.87 5.66
C ASP A 2 2.56 5.63 5.11
N ILE A 3 1.49 5.87 4.34
CA ILE A 3 0.69 4.81 3.69
C ILE A 3 1.52 4.05 2.65
N GLY A 4 2.47 4.71 1.98
CA GLY A 4 3.32 4.10 0.95
C GLY A 4 4.20 3.00 1.52
N LYS A 5 4.89 3.29 2.63
CA LYS A 5 5.68 2.29 3.37
C LYS A 5 4.82 1.16 3.92
N ALA A 6 3.65 1.46 4.46
CA ALA A 6 2.71 0.44 4.92
C ALA A 6 2.30 -0.54 3.81
N ILE A 7 1.93 -0.02 2.63
CA ILE A 7 1.58 -0.85 1.47
C ILE A 7 2.75 -1.72 1.03
N ARG A 8 3.97 -1.16 0.98
CA ARG A 8 5.17 -1.91 0.63
C ARG A 8 5.41 -3.08 1.59
N ASP A 9 5.35 -2.82 2.89
CA ASP A 9 5.61 -3.83 3.92
C ASP A 9 4.54 -4.92 3.92
N LEU A 10 3.26 -4.54 3.83
CA LEU A 10 2.15 -5.48 3.72
C LEU A 10 2.26 -6.34 2.45
N ARG A 11 2.64 -5.74 1.31
CA ARG A 11 2.89 -6.49 0.07
C ARG A 11 4.00 -7.53 0.24
N VAL A 12 5.14 -7.13 0.81
CA VAL A 12 6.29 -8.04 1.01
C VAL A 12 5.95 -9.15 2.01
N ARG A 13 5.26 -8.84 3.11
CA ARG A 13 4.80 -9.83 4.10
C ARG A 13 3.83 -10.85 3.49
N ALA A 14 3.00 -10.44 2.55
CA ALA A 14 2.12 -11.33 1.79
C ALA A 14 2.86 -12.13 0.70
N GLY A 15 4.18 -11.98 0.53
CA GLY A 15 4.97 -12.71 -0.47
C GLY A 15 4.76 -12.23 -1.91
N TYR A 16 4.31 -10.99 -2.10
CA TYR A 16 4.08 -10.42 -3.43
C TYR A 16 5.30 -9.62 -3.90
N SER A 17 5.77 -9.87 -5.13
CA SER A 17 6.58 -8.89 -5.86
C SER A 17 5.71 -7.74 -6.35
N GLN A 18 6.32 -6.61 -6.74
CA GLN A 18 5.57 -5.50 -7.35
C GLN A 18 4.85 -5.96 -8.62
N ASP A 19 5.50 -6.77 -9.46
CA ASP A 19 4.93 -7.29 -10.71
C ASP A 19 3.76 -8.23 -10.45
N LYS A 20 3.85 -9.08 -9.42
CA LYS A 20 2.73 -9.94 -9.02
C LYS A 20 1.56 -9.09 -8.54
N LEU A 21 1.79 -8.11 -7.68
CA LEU A 21 0.70 -7.26 -7.17
C LEU A 21 0.04 -6.44 -8.29
N VAL A 22 0.83 -5.86 -9.20
CA VAL A 22 0.33 -5.11 -10.37
C VAL A 22 -0.56 -5.98 -11.24
N LYS A 23 -0.16 -7.23 -11.51
CA LYS A 23 -0.93 -8.17 -12.31
C LYS A 23 -2.30 -8.47 -11.70
N GLU A 24 -2.37 -8.66 -10.39
CA GLU A 24 -3.61 -9.00 -9.68
C GLU A 24 -4.50 -7.78 -9.43
N THR A 25 -3.92 -6.61 -9.17
CA THR A 25 -4.67 -5.39 -8.84
C THR A 25 -5.12 -4.58 -10.07
N GLY A 26 -4.45 -4.79 -11.21
CA GLY A 26 -4.68 -4.01 -12.45
C GLY A 26 -4.17 -2.57 -12.39
N ILE A 27 -3.46 -2.16 -11.34
CA ILE A 27 -2.81 -0.83 -11.26
C ILE A 27 -1.51 -0.84 -12.06
N SER A 28 -1.03 0.32 -12.51
CA SER A 28 0.24 0.36 -13.24
C SER A 28 1.44 0.14 -12.32
N ARG A 29 2.52 -0.45 -12.84
CA ARG A 29 3.81 -0.60 -12.13
C ARG A 29 4.37 0.75 -11.67
N SER A 30 4.23 1.78 -12.51
CA SER A 30 4.65 3.14 -12.20
C SER A 30 3.87 3.71 -11.01
N GLN A 31 2.54 3.52 -11.00
CA GLN A 31 1.69 3.93 -9.88
C GLN A 31 2.09 3.22 -8.58
N LEU A 32 2.27 1.90 -8.60
CA LEU A 32 2.71 1.15 -7.41
C LEU A 32 4.08 1.65 -6.92
N TYR A 33 5.03 1.90 -7.83
CA TYR A 33 6.33 2.46 -7.48
C TYR A 33 6.23 3.83 -6.80
N PHE A 34 5.42 4.75 -7.35
CA PHE A 34 5.23 6.07 -6.74
C PHE A 34 4.58 6.01 -5.36
N ILE A 35 3.64 5.08 -5.17
CA ILE A 35 3.02 4.83 -3.87
C ILE A 35 4.06 4.33 -2.88
N GLU A 36 4.75 3.23 -3.18
CA GLU A 36 5.67 2.58 -2.23
C GLU A 36 6.95 3.37 -1.93
N SER A 37 7.29 4.34 -2.79
CA SER A 37 8.39 5.28 -2.56
C SER A 37 7.97 6.55 -1.82
N GLY A 38 6.69 6.67 -1.43
CA GLY A 38 6.15 7.85 -0.74
C GLY A 38 6.02 9.09 -1.63
N ARG A 39 6.17 8.95 -2.96
CA ARG A 39 6.05 10.04 -3.93
C ARG A 39 4.59 10.39 -4.25
N CYS A 40 3.65 9.50 -3.95
CA CYS A 40 2.23 9.71 -4.14
C CYS A 40 1.43 9.02 -3.04
N VAL A 41 0.39 9.70 -2.55
CA VAL A 41 -0.62 9.09 -1.68
C VAL A 41 -1.68 8.42 -2.56
N PRO A 42 -1.94 7.12 -2.41
CA PRO A 42 -2.95 6.43 -3.21
C PRO A 42 -4.36 6.94 -2.90
N ARG A 43 -5.24 6.91 -3.90
CA ARG A 43 -6.69 7.11 -3.68
C ARG A 43 -7.27 5.91 -2.94
N ILE A 44 -8.40 6.12 -2.26
CA ILE A 44 -9.16 5.05 -1.59
C ILE A 44 -9.46 3.88 -2.54
N GLU A 45 -9.81 4.13 -3.79
CA GLU A 45 -10.07 3.07 -4.77
C GLU A 45 -8.82 2.21 -5.04
N THR A 46 -7.64 2.84 -5.18
CA THR A 46 -6.36 2.15 -5.34
C THR A 46 -6.00 1.34 -4.10
N MET A 47 -6.19 1.92 -2.91
CA MET A 47 -6.03 1.20 -1.65
C MET A 47 -6.98 0.00 -1.56
N GLY A 48 -8.23 0.16 -2.02
CA GLY A 48 -9.22 -0.92 -2.08
C GLY A 48 -8.77 -2.08 -2.97
N LYS A 49 -8.27 -1.80 -4.18
CA LYS A 49 -7.73 -2.83 -5.08
C LYS A 49 -6.57 -3.61 -4.43
N ILE A 50 -5.64 -2.89 -3.81
CA ILE A 50 -4.50 -3.51 -3.11
C ILE A 50 -4.98 -4.34 -1.93
N ALA A 51 -5.85 -3.78 -1.07
CA ALA A 51 -6.40 -4.46 0.09
C ALA A 51 -7.12 -5.76 -0.27
N THR A 52 -7.94 -5.74 -1.33
CA THR A 52 -8.64 -6.94 -1.84
C THR A 52 -7.66 -8.04 -2.24
N VAL A 53 -6.61 -7.73 -3.00
CA VAL A 53 -5.60 -8.74 -3.42
C VAL A 53 -4.79 -9.27 -2.23
N LEU A 54 -4.52 -8.42 -1.25
CA LEU A 54 -3.83 -8.82 -0.02
C LEU A 54 -4.77 -9.45 1.03
N ASN A 55 -6.05 -9.68 0.69
CA ASN A 55 -7.08 -10.25 1.55
C ASN A 55 -7.24 -9.52 2.90
N MET A 56 -7.31 -8.19 2.85
CA MET A 56 -7.44 -7.30 4.01
C MET A 56 -8.43 -6.17 3.73
N ARG A 57 -8.80 -5.43 4.77
CA ARG A 57 -9.60 -4.20 4.65
C ARG A 57 -8.68 -3.00 4.44
N VAL A 58 -9.20 -1.96 3.81
CA VAL A 58 -8.50 -0.67 3.71
C VAL A 58 -8.15 -0.11 5.09
N SER A 59 -9.02 -0.32 6.09
CA SER A 59 -8.76 0.05 7.48
C SER A 59 -7.51 -0.60 8.05
N ASP A 60 -7.20 -1.83 7.65
CA ASP A 60 -6.04 -2.57 8.17
C ASP A 60 -4.74 -1.92 7.67
N ILE A 61 -4.72 -1.44 6.41
CA ILE A 61 -3.61 -0.66 5.86
C ILE A 61 -3.43 0.64 6.66
N VAL A 62 -4.52 1.34 6.95
CA VAL A 62 -4.49 2.61 7.69
C VAL A 62 -3.97 2.40 9.11
N ILE A 63 -4.55 1.44 9.85
CA ILE A 63 -4.13 1.10 11.21
C ILE A 63 -2.64 0.71 11.23
N PHE A 64 -2.20 -0.10 10.26
CA PHE A 64 -0.79 -0.48 10.14
C PHE A 64 0.11 0.76 9.92
N ALA A 65 -0.30 1.67 9.03
CA ALA A 65 0.45 2.89 8.75
C ALA A 65 0.51 3.82 9.97
N GLU A 66 -0.58 4.00 10.71
CA GLU A 66 -0.61 4.80 11.94
C GLU A 66 0.27 4.19 13.04
N THR A 67 0.25 2.86 13.16
CA THR A 67 0.99 2.13 14.20
C THR A 67 2.50 2.16 13.94
N TYR A 68 2.94 1.91 12.71
CA TYR A 68 4.37 1.70 12.40
C TYR A 68 5.05 2.87 11.69
N TYR A 69 4.27 3.71 11.00
CA TYR A 69 4.78 4.87 10.31
C TYR A 69 3.99 6.14 10.66
N PRO A 70 3.82 6.47 11.94
CA PRO A 70 3.12 7.69 12.32
C PRO A 70 3.81 8.91 11.72
N SER A 71 3.03 9.92 11.34
CA SER A 71 3.64 11.23 11.09
C SER A 71 4.12 11.75 12.44
N GLN A 72 5.36 12.25 12.49
CA GLN A 72 5.75 13.10 13.60
C GLN A 72 4.86 14.33 13.54
N VAL A 73 3.98 14.49 14.51
CA VAL A 73 3.25 15.74 14.72
C VAL A 73 4.27 16.68 15.36
N SER A 74 4.68 17.71 14.62
CA SER A 74 5.46 18.82 15.17
C SER A 74 4.65 19.56 16.22
#